data_AF-A0A0H1R461-F1
#
_entry.id   AF-A0A0H1R461-F1
#
_cell.length_a   1.000
_cell.length_b   1.000
_cell.length_c   1.000
_cell.angle_alpha   90.00
_cell.angle_beta   90.00
_cell.angle_gamma   90.00
#
_symmetry.space_group_name_H-M   'P 1'
#
loop_
_entity.id
_entity.type
_entity.pdbx_description
1 polymer ?
#
loop_
_entity_poly.entity_id
_entity_poly.type
_entity_poly.pdbx_seq_one_letter_code
_entity_poly.pdbx_strand_id
1 'polypeptide(L)' 'MVSAIIHWNTVYLGRAVDHLRRQGRIIWPEVLKHVSPLSWEQINLTGTYAWGEKPVLVDGFRPLRLPEPLARAA' A
#
# COMPACT_ATOMS: atom_id res chain seq x y z
N MET A 1 4.12 -18.09 5.83
CA MET A 1 3.55 -17.21 4.77
C MET A 1 2.81 -16.01 5.35
N VAL A 2 1.87 -16.20 6.29
CA VAL A 2 1.05 -15.10 6.83
C VAL A 2 1.86 -13.91 7.36
N SER A 3 2.96 -14.15 8.08
CA SER A 3 3.85 -13.12 8.60
C SER A 3 4.47 -12.21 7.52
N ALA A 4 4.85 -12.76 6.37
CA ALA A 4 5.45 -11.98 5.29
C ALA A 4 4.46 -10.99 4.68
N ILE A 5 3.19 -11.38 4.54
CA ILE A 5 2.16 -10.47 4.06
C ILE A 5 1.77 -9.45 5.13
N ILE A 6 1.60 -9.84 6.39
CA ILE A 6 1.33 -8.88 7.47
C ILE A 6 2.42 -7.80 7.47
N HIS A 7 3.69 -8.22 7.35
CA HIS A 7 4.82 -7.30 7.27
C HIS A 7 4.72 -6.37 6.06
N TRP A 8 4.50 -6.93 4.86
CA TRP A 8 4.36 -6.14 3.63
C TRP A 8 3.21 -5.13 3.73
N ASN A 9 2.03 -5.57 4.16
CA ASN A 9 0.85 -4.71 4.31
C ASN A 9 1.07 -3.59 5.32
N THR A 10 1.70 -3.90 6.46
CA THR A 10 2.00 -2.89 7.50
C THR A 10 2.96 -1.82 6.97
N VAL A 11 4.03 -2.23 6.27
CA VAL A 11 5.02 -1.31 5.69
C VAL A 11 4.39 -0.40 4.63
N TYR A 12 3.62 -0.96 3.70
CA TYR A 12 3.02 -0.17 2.62
C TYR A 12 1.85 0.69 3.10
N LEU A 13 1.10 0.26 4.11
CA LEU A 13 0.08 1.09 4.75
C LEU A 13 0.70 2.33 5.39
N GLY A 14 1.83 2.19 6.09
CA GLY A 14 2.57 3.33 6.63
C GLY A 14 2.99 4.32 5.54
N ARG A 15 3.58 3.82 4.45
CA ARG A 15 3.99 4.66 3.30
C ARG A 15 2.81 5.38 2.64
N ALA A 16 1.66 4.71 2.52
CA ALA A 16 0.45 5.32 1.97
C ALA A 16 -0.08 6.44 2.88
N VAL A 17 -0.10 6.23 4.19
CA VAL A 17 -0.49 7.26 5.18
C VAL A 17 0.45 8.46 5.10
N ASP A 18 1.76 8.25 5.05
CA ASP A 18 2.75 9.34 4.96
C ASP A 18 2.62 10.11 3.65
N HIS A 19 2.29 9.44 2.54
CA HIS A 19 1.98 10.10 1.28
C HIS A 19 0.73 10.98 1.41
N LEU A 20 -0.37 10.46 1.97
CA LEU A 20 -1.62 11.21 2.14
C LEU A 20 -1.47 12.39 3.11
N ARG A 21 -0.68 12.23 4.18
CA ARG A 21 -0.35 13.32 5.12
C ARG A 21 0.42 14.44 4.44
N ARG A 22 1.41 14.10 3.59
CA ARG A 22 2.14 15.08 2.76
C ARG A 22 1.24 15.83 1.77
N GLN A 23 0.14 15.21 1.34
CA GLN A 23 -0.89 15.87 0.52
C GLN A 23 -1.87 16.73 1.34
N GLY A 24 -1.64 16.90 2.65
CA GLY A 24 -2.48 17.70 3.53
C GLY A 24 -3.69 16.96 4.11
N ARG A 25 -3.80 15.64 3.94
CA ARG A 25 -4.90 14.88 4.55
C ARG A 25 -4.62 14.62 6.03
N ILE A 26 -5.61 14.94 6.87
CA ILE A 26 -5.57 14.63 8.30
C ILE A 26 -5.95 13.16 8.50
N ILE A 27 -4.97 12.34 8.88
CA ILE A 27 -5.17 10.93 9.22
C ILE A 27 -4.79 10.72 10.68
N TRP A 28 -5.81 10.48 11.51
CA TRP A 28 -5.66 10.22 12.93
C TRP A 28 -4.93 8.89 13.17
N PRO A 29 -3.86 8.84 13.98
CA PRO A 29 -3.18 7.58 14.31
C PRO A 29 -4.13 6.53 14.88
N GLU A 30 -5.14 6.99 15.63
CA GLU A 30 -6.16 6.15 16.26
C GLU A 30 -7.02 5.38 15.26
N VAL A 31 -7.17 5.84 14.01
CA VAL A 31 -7.91 5.05 13.01
C VAL A 31 -7.06 3.94 12.40
N LEU A 32 -5.73 4.09 12.41
CA LEU A 32 -4.81 3.11 11.85
C LEU A 32 -4.76 1.82 12.65
N LYS A 33 -4.99 1.88 13.97
CA LYS A 33 -5.06 0.69 14.85
C LYS A 33 -6.24 -0.24 14.52
N HIS A 34 -7.22 0.27 13.77
CA HIS A 34 -8.40 -0.49 13.34
C HIS A 34 -8.24 -1.09 11.94
N VAL A 35 -7.14 -0.80 11.23
CA VAL A 35 -6.87 -1.35 9.91
C VAL A 35 -6.20 -2.71 10.06
N SER A 36 -6.85 -3.77 9.58
CA SER A 36 -6.28 -5.12 9.61
C SER A 36 -5.14 -5.24 8.59
N PRO A 37 -3.93 -5.66 9.02
CA PRO A 37 -2.84 -5.96 8.08
C PRO A 37 -3.08 -7.27 7.32
N LEU A 38 -4.15 -8.00 7.62
CA LEU A 38 -4.55 -9.25 6.97
C LEU A 38 -5.51 -9.04 5.79
N SER A 39 -5.81 -7.81 5.39
CA SER A 39 -6.64 -7.58 4.19
C SER A 39 -5.95 -8.18 2.95
N TRP A 40 -6.47 -9.32 2.50
CA TRP A 40 -5.84 -10.17 1.48
C TRP A 40 -6.51 -10.12 0.12
N GLU A 41 -7.59 -9.35 -0.02
CA GLU A 41 -8.31 -9.24 -1.29
C GLU A 41 -7.43 -8.75 -2.44
N GLN A 42 -6.31 -8.10 -2.13
CA GLN A 42 -5.34 -7.59 -3.11
C GLN A 42 -4.18 -8.57 -3.40
N ILE A 43 -4.14 -9.77 -2.78
CA ILE A 43 -3.04 -10.72 -2.88
C ILE A 43 -3.54 -12.06 -3.44
N ASN A 44 -3.18 -12.33 -4.70
CA ASN A 44 -3.45 -13.61 -5.34
C ASN A 44 -2.52 -14.70 -4.81
N LEU A 45 -3.04 -15.60 -3.98
CA LEU A 45 -2.25 -16.73 -3.44
C LEU A 45 -2.07 -17.89 -4.44
N THR A 46 -2.89 -17.95 -5.49
CA THR A 46 -2.96 -19.04 -6.48
C THR A 46 -2.63 -18.56 -7.91
N GLY A 47 -1.85 -17.49 -8.04
CA GLY A 47 -1.40 -16.98 -9.33
C GLY A 47 -0.10 -17.63 -9.80
N THR A 48 -0.02 -18.01 -11.09
CA THR A 48 1.26 -18.18 -11.77
C THR A 48 1.89 -16.81 -11.99
N TYR A 49 2.97 -16.53 -11.26
CA TYR A 49 3.70 -15.27 -11.36
C TYR A 49 4.84 -15.40 -12.37
N ALA A 50 4.74 -14.69 -13.49
CA ALA A 50 5.89 -14.44 -14.36
C ALA A 50 6.71 -13.29 -13.76
N TRP A 51 7.92 -13.59 -13.31
CA TRP A 51 8.88 -12.57 -12.91
C TRP A 51 9.45 -11.93 -14.19
N GLY A 52 8.85 -10.80 -14.60
CA GLY A 52 9.42 -9.95 -15.65
C GLY A 52 10.69 -9.22 -15.16
N GLU A 53 10.98 -8.06 -15.75
CA GLU A 53 12.11 -7.22 -15.32
C GLU A 53 12.04 -6.86 -13.83
N LYS A 54 13.22 -6.70 -13.23
CA LYS A 54 13.34 -6.28 -11.82
C LYS A 54 12.58 -4.97 -11.64
N PRO A 55 11.67 -4.89 -10.64
CA PRO A 55 10.94 -3.68 -10.40
C PRO A 55 11.90 -2.54 -10.04
N VAL A 56 11.63 -1.35 -10.58
CA VAL A 56 12.32 -0.14 -10.14
C VAL A 56 11.93 0.13 -8.69
N LEU A 57 12.94 0.22 -7.82
CA LEU A 57 12.76 0.50 -6.40
C LEU A 57 13.22 1.93 -6.11
N VAL A 58 12.43 2.65 -5.31
CA VAL A 58 12.78 3.95 -4.74
C VAL A 58 12.98 3.76 -3.25
N ASP A 59 14.18 4.03 -2.76
CA ASP A 59 14.62 3.78 -1.38
C ASP A 59 14.41 2.33 -0.91
N GLY A 60 14.51 1.36 -1.84
CA GLY A 60 14.29 -0.05 -1.55
C GLY A 60 12.82 -0.51 -1.58
N PHE A 61 11.88 0.37 -1.93
CA PHE A 61 10.45 0.06 -2.00
C PHE A 61 9.89 0.23 -3.40
N ARG A 62 8.82 -0.49 -3.72
CA ARG A 62 8.04 -0.23 -4.93
C ARG A 62 7.29 1.10 -4.78
N PRO A 63 7.12 1.89 -5.86
CA PRO A 63 6.30 3.09 -5.82
C PRO A 63 4.86 2.78 -5.42
N LEU A 64 4.22 3.73 -4.72
CA LEU A 64 2.79 3.64 -4.43
C LEU A 64 2.00 3.75 -5.74
N ARG A 65 0.96 2.91 -5.88
CA ARG A 65 -0.01 3.03 -6.97
C ARG A 65 -0.97 4.15 -6.61
N LEU A 66 -0.78 5.32 -7.20
CA LEU A 66 -1.67 6.44 -7.01
C LEU A 66 -2.89 6.25 -7.92
N PRO A 67 -4.13 6.42 -7.42
CA PRO A 67 -5.27 6.55 -8.32
C PRO A 67 -5.05 7.79 -9.19
N GLU A 68 -5.53 7.77 -10.43
CA GLU A 68 -5.60 8.98 -11.23
C GLU A 68 -6.30 10.09 -10.42
N PRO A 69 -5.92 11.37 -10.59
CA PRO A 69 -6.60 12.46 -9.92
C PRO A 69 -8.09 12.30 -10.20
N LEU A 70 -8.87 12.08 -9.15
CA LEU A 70 -10.32 12.06 -9.23
C LEU A 70 -10.70 13.47 -9.73
N ALA A 71 -10.90 13.59 -11.05
CA ALA A 71 -11.19 14.85 -11.70
C ALA A 71 -12.40 15.43 -10.95
N ARG A 72 -12.23 16.68 -10.52
CA ARG A 72 -13.20 17.43 -9.71
C ARG A 72 -14.62 17.18 -10.23
N ALA A 73 -15.46 16.52 -9.45
CA ALA A 73 -16.90 16.68 -9.55
C ALA A 73 -17.27 17.79 -8.57
N ALA A 74 -17.38 19.00 -9.12
CA ALA A 74 -18.10 20.13 -8.53
C ALA A 74 -19.60 19.95 -8.78
#